data_AF-A0A1I3FBL2-F1
#
_entry.id   AF-A0A1I3FBL2-F1
#
_cell.length_a   1.000
_cell.length_b   1.000
_cell.length_c   1.000
_cell.angle_alpha   90.00
_cell.angle_beta   90.00
_cell.angle_gamma   90.00
#
_symmetry.space_group_name_H-M   'P 1'
#
loop_
_entity.id
_entity.type
_entity.pdbx_description
1 polymer ?
#
loop_
_entity_poly.entity_id
_entity_poly.type
_entity_poly.pdbx_seq_one_letter_code
_entity_poly.pdbx_strand_id
1 'polypeptide(L)'
;MEFEEFINILKNNKFIIYGAGYVAEKFYKGIKIRSLEDNLECFVTTEGDTKSIDNYPIKSIDNIKISDYVVCLAVHESLKEEINKVLLKERCDKCIWIYPFLYEFMLGTPIKKNIKIPVKQIYLANKDNLLIATRYVVLEQFYGLRNDGDDIYMACMELYCSHETAKKRLINFKDLIRSIETRGFLNNYPISILDNYKHIDGVHRLSMAIYKKVSLVNVNIYPSTMRQEEIHGLGGLIHESELENKISRQNLLTLLQVNAKIESSFEEIF
;
A
#
# COMPACT_ATOMS: atom_id res chain seq x y z
N MET A 1 8.40 18.44 1.15
CA MET A 1 7.05 19.02 1.01
C MET A 1 6.20 18.43 2.11
N GLU A 2 5.62 19.30 2.92
CA GLU A 2 4.71 18.91 4.00
C GLU A 2 3.30 18.66 3.45
N PHE A 3 2.45 17.97 4.22
CA PHE A 3 1.09 17.65 3.78
C PHE A 3 0.23 18.90 3.52
N GLU A 4 0.30 19.92 4.39
CA GLU A 4 -0.45 21.17 4.21
C GLU A 4 0.01 21.96 2.97
N GLU A 5 1.31 21.91 2.67
CA GLU A 5 1.85 22.51 1.45
C GLU A 5 1.26 21.81 0.22
N PHE A 6 1.18 20.48 0.23
CA PHE A 6 0.54 19.70 -0.83
C PHE A 6 -0.94 20.05 -1.01
N ILE A 7 -1.71 20.13 0.07
CA ILE A 7 -3.13 20.56 0.01
C ILE A 7 -3.25 21.95 -0.62
N ASN A 8 -2.40 22.89 -0.21
CA ASN A 8 -2.44 24.25 -0.74
C ASN A 8 -2.09 24.31 -2.22
N ILE A 9 -1.18 23.46 -2.70
CA ILE A 9 -0.90 23.34 -4.14
C ILE A 9 -2.16 22.91 -4.89
N LEU A 10 -2.88 21.89 -4.41
CA LEU A 10 -4.10 21.40 -5.09
C LEU A 10 -5.26 22.40 -5.03
N LYS A 11 -5.38 23.16 -3.94
CA LYS A 11 -6.42 24.21 -3.81
C LYS A 11 -6.22 25.38 -4.78
N ASN A 12 -4.96 25.71 -5.08
CA ASN A 12 -4.63 26.91 -5.85
C ASN A 12 -4.30 26.63 -7.32
N ASN A 13 -4.33 25.38 -7.77
CA ASN A 13 -3.94 25.00 -9.13
C ASN A 13 -4.92 23.96 -9.70
N LYS A 14 -5.14 24.01 -11.02
CA LYS A 14 -5.73 22.88 -11.73
C LYS A 14 -4.74 21.71 -11.72
N PHE A 15 -5.25 20.51 -11.52
CA PHE A 15 -4.43 19.32 -11.44
C PHE A 15 -5.04 18.12 -12.17
N ILE A 16 -4.19 17.17 -12.51
CA ILE A 16 -4.56 15.89 -13.11
C ILE A 16 -4.02 14.74 -12.27
N ILE A 17 -4.67 13.59 -12.35
CA ILE A 17 -4.20 12.37 -11.69
C ILE A 17 -3.59 11.46 -12.73
N TYR A 18 -2.30 11.18 -12.64
CA TYR A 18 -1.64 10.21 -13.50
C TYR A 18 -1.74 8.81 -12.89
N GLY A 19 -2.44 7.92 -13.59
CA GLY A 19 -2.89 6.61 -13.15
C GLY A 19 -4.40 6.54 -13.04
N ALA A 20 -4.97 5.37 -13.35
CA ALA A 20 -6.42 5.09 -13.24
C ALA A 20 -6.69 3.80 -12.44
N GLY A 21 -5.71 3.35 -11.65
CA GLY A 21 -5.82 2.13 -10.86
C GLY A 21 -6.09 2.40 -9.38
N TYR A 22 -5.88 1.37 -8.57
CA TYR A 22 -6.14 1.34 -7.14
C TYR A 22 -5.65 2.57 -6.33
N VAL A 23 -4.42 3.04 -6.58
CA VAL A 23 -3.87 4.21 -5.87
C VAL A 23 -4.58 5.50 -6.29
N ALA A 24 -4.92 5.63 -7.57
CA ALA A 24 -5.65 6.77 -8.12
C ALA A 24 -7.07 6.86 -7.58
N GLU A 25 -7.78 5.72 -7.51
CA GLU A 25 -9.12 5.67 -6.93
C GLU A 25 -9.13 6.11 -5.47
N LYS A 26 -8.16 5.66 -4.66
CA LYS A 26 -8.04 6.09 -3.26
C LYS A 26 -7.72 7.55 -3.12
N PHE A 27 -6.79 8.05 -3.92
CA PHE A 27 -6.45 9.46 -3.92
C PHE A 27 -7.67 10.30 -4.28
N TYR A 28 -8.45 9.88 -5.29
CA TYR A 28 -9.71 10.51 -5.67
C TYR A 28 -10.77 10.49 -4.57
N LYS A 29 -10.92 9.39 -3.82
CA LYS A 29 -11.77 9.39 -2.61
C LYS A 29 -11.34 10.45 -1.61
N GLY A 30 -10.05 10.60 -1.39
CA GLY A 30 -9.53 11.66 -0.53
C GLY A 30 -9.77 13.07 -1.09
N ILE A 31 -9.80 13.24 -2.42
CA ILE A 31 -10.10 14.53 -3.08
C ILE A 31 -11.53 14.93 -2.71
N LYS A 32 -12.47 13.98 -2.84
CA LYS A 32 -13.87 14.16 -2.47
C LYS A 32 -14.07 14.55 -1.01
N ILE A 33 -13.42 13.83 -0.10
CA ILE A 33 -13.48 14.11 1.34
C ILE A 33 -13.03 15.56 1.65
N ARG A 34 -12.17 16.13 0.80
CA ARG A 34 -11.59 17.46 0.98
C ARG A 34 -12.20 18.55 0.12
N SER A 35 -13.23 18.24 -0.67
CA SER A 35 -13.89 19.19 -1.56
C SER A 35 -12.91 19.85 -2.54
N LEU A 36 -12.05 19.05 -3.17
CA LEU A 36 -11.03 19.50 -4.13
C LEU A 36 -11.35 19.12 -5.59
N GLU A 37 -12.52 18.53 -5.83
CA GLU A 37 -12.99 18.03 -7.13
C GLU A 37 -13.04 19.11 -8.20
N ASP A 38 -13.38 20.35 -7.82
CA ASP A 38 -13.48 21.49 -8.74
C ASP A 38 -12.16 21.84 -9.41
N ASN A 39 -11.03 21.43 -8.83
CA ASN A 39 -9.70 21.64 -9.37
C ASN A 39 -9.13 20.44 -10.13
N LEU A 40 -9.77 19.27 -10.02
CA LEU A 40 -9.42 18.10 -10.81
C LEU A 40 -9.95 18.26 -12.24
N GLU A 41 -9.08 18.08 -13.22
CA GLU A 41 -9.47 18.12 -14.64
C GLU A 41 -9.83 16.73 -15.17
N CYS A 42 -8.92 15.77 -15.00
CA CYS A 42 -9.12 14.41 -15.50
C CYS A 42 -8.13 13.42 -14.88
N PHE A 43 -8.35 12.13 -15.18
CA PHE A 43 -7.36 11.09 -15.01
C PHE A 43 -6.55 10.96 -16.31
N VAL A 44 -5.29 10.54 -16.18
CA VAL A 44 -4.36 10.39 -17.30
C VAL A 44 -3.66 9.04 -17.21
N THR A 45 -3.58 8.32 -18.32
CA THR A 45 -2.73 7.13 -18.48
C THR A 45 -1.90 7.28 -19.75
N THR A 46 -0.93 6.39 -20.00
CA THR A 46 -0.14 6.42 -21.24
C THR A 46 -1.05 6.33 -22.47
N GLU A 47 -1.97 5.36 -22.49
CA GLU A 47 -2.80 5.05 -23.67
C GLU A 47 -4.19 5.69 -23.62
N GLY A 48 -4.62 6.23 -22.47
CA GLY A 48 -6.00 6.64 -22.23
C GLY A 48 -6.93 5.46 -21.97
N ASP A 49 -8.22 5.74 -21.75
CA ASP A 49 -9.28 4.74 -21.68
C ASP A 49 -10.60 5.41 -22.11
N THR A 50 -11.51 4.66 -22.74
CA THR A 50 -12.85 5.17 -23.08
C THR A 50 -13.76 5.26 -21.85
N LYS A 51 -13.37 4.60 -20.75
CA LYS A 51 -14.05 4.68 -19.46
C LYS A 51 -13.79 6.01 -18.76
N SER A 52 -14.67 6.31 -17.82
CA SER A 52 -14.51 7.41 -16.86
C SER A 52 -14.45 6.87 -15.43
N ILE A 53 -13.81 7.62 -14.55
CA ILE A 53 -13.87 7.41 -13.10
C ILE A 53 -14.79 8.49 -12.56
N ASP A 54 -16.00 8.10 -12.15
CA ASP A 54 -16.97 9.02 -11.54
C ASP A 54 -17.22 10.28 -12.39
N ASN A 55 -17.44 10.07 -13.69
CA ASN A 55 -17.62 11.10 -14.73
C ASN A 55 -16.38 11.90 -15.12
N TYR A 56 -15.22 11.68 -14.49
CA TYR A 56 -13.97 12.24 -14.97
C TYR A 56 -13.38 11.37 -16.09
N PRO A 57 -13.03 11.96 -17.25
CA PRO A 57 -12.48 11.20 -18.37
C PRO A 57 -11.07 10.67 -18.05
N ILE A 58 -10.70 9.54 -18.65
CA ILE A 58 -9.34 9.01 -18.65
C ILE A 58 -8.70 9.34 -20.00
N LYS A 59 -7.78 10.31 -20.03
CA LYS A 59 -7.12 10.77 -21.27
C LYS A 59 -5.75 10.10 -21.43
N SER A 60 -5.34 9.90 -22.68
CA SER A 60 -3.93 9.62 -22.97
C SER A 60 -3.08 10.83 -22.62
N ILE A 61 -1.86 10.58 -22.12
CA ILE A 61 -0.87 11.62 -21.86
C ILE A 61 -0.55 12.47 -23.10
N ASP A 62 -0.62 11.87 -24.29
CA ASP A 62 -0.35 12.56 -25.56
C ASP A 62 -1.46 13.55 -25.94
N ASN A 63 -2.65 13.41 -25.36
CA ASN A 63 -3.83 14.22 -25.65
C ASN A 63 -4.04 15.36 -24.64
N ILE A 64 -3.08 15.64 -23.77
CA ILE A 64 -3.16 16.70 -22.77
C ILE A 64 -1.88 17.51 -22.72
N LYS A 65 -2.02 18.82 -22.61
CA LYS A 65 -0.88 19.72 -22.40
C LYS A 65 -0.51 19.76 -20.91
N ILE A 66 0.34 18.82 -20.50
CA ILE A 66 0.69 18.58 -19.09
C ILE A 66 1.25 19.83 -18.38
N SER A 67 1.96 20.70 -19.10
CA SER A 67 2.56 21.92 -18.55
C SER A 67 1.57 22.87 -17.86
N ASP A 68 0.29 22.75 -18.19
CA ASP A 68 -0.77 23.63 -17.69
C ASP A 68 -1.33 23.14 -16.34
N TYR A 69 -0.89 21.97 -15.85
CA TYR A 69 -1.43 21.31 -14.65
C TYR A 69 -0.34 20.93 -13.65
N VAL A 70 -0.75 20.77 -12.39
CA VAL A 70 -0.01 19.95 -11.42
C VAL A 70 -0.33 18.48 -11.68
N VAL A 71 0.70 17.64 -11.78
CA VAL A 71 0.53 16.20 -12.05
C VAL A 71 0.66 15.41 -10.76
N CYS A 72 -0.45 14.86 -10.29
CA CYS A 72 -0.49 13.96 -9.14
C CYS A 72 -0.22 12.52 -9.58
N LEU A 73 0.99 12.02 -9.33
CA LEU A 73 1.40 10.66 -9.65
C LEU A 73 0.80 9.66 -8.67
N ALA A 74 -0.33 9.06 -9.04
CA ALA A 74 -1.08 8.11 -8.24
C ALA A 74 -0.74 6.66 -8.60
N VAL A 75 0.52 6.31 -8.39
CA VAL A 75 1.06 4.98 -8.68
C VAL A 75 1.85 4.42 -7.51
N HIS A 76 1.89 3.10 -7.43
CA HIS A 76 2.68 2.38 -6.42
C HIS A 76 4.18 2.64 -6.62
N GLU A 77 4.96 2.59 -5.53
CA GLU A 77 6.41 2.83 -5.55
C GLU A 77 7.15 2.00 -6.61
N SER A 78 6.71 0.76 -6.83
CA SER A 78 7.27 -0.14 -7.84
C SER A 78 7.19 0.35 -9.29
N LEU A 79 6.36 1.34 -9.59
CA LEU A 79 6.16 1.90 -10.94
C LEU A 79 6.65 3.34 -11.07
N LYS A 80 7.10 3.95 -9.96
CA LYS A 80 7.46 5.37 -9.89
C LYS A 80 8.58 5.73 -10.87
N GLU A 81 9.65 4.94 -10.90
CA GLU A 81 10.82 5.22 -11.77
C GLU A 81 10.50 5.09 -13.26
N GLU A 82 9.64 4.15 -13.62
CA GLU A 82 9.18 3.97 -15.00
C GLU A 82 8.38 5.19 -15.47
N ILE A 83 7.47 5.66 -14.62
CA ILE A 83 6.60 6.80 -14.95
C ILE A 83 7.34 8.13 -14.91
N ASN A 84 8.30 8.30 -13.99
CA ASN A 84 9.17 9.47 -13.98
C ASN A 84 9.91 9.62 -15.32
N LYS A 85 10.37 8.51 -15.93
CA LYS A 85 11.01 8.56 -17.25
C LYS A 85 10.06 9.01 -18.36
N VAL A 86 8.78 8.65 -18.29
CA VAL A 86 7.76 9.12 -19.25
C VAL A 86 7.52 10.61 -19.07
N LEU A 87 7.30 11.07 -17.84
CA LEU A 87 7.01 12.48 -17.55
C LEU A 87 8.19 13.43 -17.81
N LEU A 88 9.42 12.96 -17.63
CA LEU A 88 10.62 13.71 -17.98
C LEU A 88 10.70 13.96 -19.50
N LYS A 89 10.23 13.03 -20.33
CA LYS A 89 10.14 13.25 -21.79
C LYS A 89 9.12 14.33 -22.14
N GLU A 90 8.01 14.35 -21.41
CA GLU A 90 6.93 15.33 -21.60
C GLU A 90 7.17 16.68 -20.93
N ARG A 91 8.38 16.93 -20.39
CA ARG A 91 8.77 18.19 -19.73
C ARG A 91 7.81 18.62 -18.60
N CYS A 92 7.36 17.67 -17.80
CA CYS A 92 6.61 17.98 -16.58
C CYS A 92 7.53 18.50 -15.48
N ASP A 93 7.47 19.81 -15.20
CA ASP A 93 8.22 20.41 -14.09
C ASP A 93 7.45 20.36 -12.75
N LYS A 94 6.15 20.04 -12.79
CA LYS A 94 5.22 20.10 -11.63
C LYS A 94 4.61 18.73 -11.32
N CYS A 95 5.45 17.75 -11.08
CA CYS A 95 5.05 16.37 -10.83
C CYS A 95 5.20 16.03 -9.33
N ILE A 96 4.10 15.61 -8.69
CA ILE A 96 4.03 15.28 -7.26
C ILE A 96 3.66 13.81 -7.10
N TRP A 97 4.51 13.04 -6.42
CA TRP A 97 4.18 11.67 -6.02
C TRP A 97 3.29 11.66 -4.78
N ILE A 98 2.07 11.14 -4.92
CA ILE A 98 1.04 11.28 -3.88
C ILE A 98 1.10 10.19 -2.81
N TYR A 99 1.83 9.09 -3.05
CA TYR A 99 1.83 7.94 -2.13
C TYR A 99 2.22 8.29 -0.69
N PRO A 100 3.26 9.12 -0.43
CA PRO A 100 3.59 9.55 0.94
C PRO A 100 2.48 10.33 1.65
N PHE A 101 1.58 10.98 0.88
CA PHE A 101 0.49 11.79 1.41
C PHE A 101 -0.84 11.06 1.43
N LEU A 102 -0.95 9.90 0.78
CA LEU A 102 -2.23 9.24 0.48
C LEU A 102 -3.11 9.05 1.73
N TYR A 103 -2.53 8.56 2.83
CA TYR A 103 -3.30 8.28 4.05
C TYR A 103 -3.59 9.54 4.87
N GLU A 104 -2.68 10.52 4.92
CA GLU A 104 -3.00 11.84 5.50
C GLU A 104 -4.11 12.53 4.71
N PHE A 105 -4.11 12.31 3.40
CA PHE A 105 -5.10 12.84 2.48
C PHE A 105 -6.48 12.22 2.72
N MET A 106 -6.56 10.91 2.90
CA MET A 106 -7.82 10.22 3.19
C MET A 106 -8.29 10.43 4.64
N LEU A 107 -7.43 10.21 5.63
CA LEU A 107 -7.82 10.05 7.04
C LEU A 107 -7.57 11.31 7.89
N GLY A 108 -6.90 12.32 7.34
CA GLY A 108 -6.41 13.47 8.10
C GLY A 108 -5.02 13.24 8.69
N THR A 109 -4.52 14.25 9.39
CA THR A 109 -3.21 14.20 10.04
C THR A 109 -3.20 13.09 11.13
N PRO A 110 -2.12 12.30 11.25
CA PRO A 110 -1.97 11.33 12.32
C PRO A 110 -2.15 11.96 13.70
N ILE A 111 -2.89 11.29 14.58
CA ILE A 111 -3.04 11.64 16.01
C ILE A 111 -1.67 11.55 16.71
N LYS A 112 -0.87 10.55 16.33
CA LYS A 112 0.49 10.35 16.84
C LYS A 112 1.41 9.96 15.67
N LYS A 113 2.55 10.63 15.53
CA LYS A 113 3.56 10.33 14.51
C LYS A 113 4.77 9.64 15.13
N ASN A 114 5.28 8.60 14.47
CA ASN A 114 6.53 7.92 14.77
C ASN A 114 6.69 7.47 16.24
N ILE A 115 5.64 6.89 16.82
CA ILE A 115 5.66 6.35 18.19
C ILE A 115 5.95 4.85 18.18
N LYS A 116 6.57 4.32 19.23
CA LYS A 116 6.82 2.88 19.37
C LYS A 116 5.58 2.18 19.92
N ILE A 117 5.10 1.15 19.21
CA ILE A 117 3.98 0.31 19.63
C ILE A 117 4.39 -1.17 19.68
N PRO A 118 3.88 -1.95 20.66
CA PRO A 118 4.08 -3.39 20.71
C PRO A 118 3.59 -4.11 19.45
N VAL A 119 4.47 -4.91 18.84
CA VAL A 119 4.11 -5.71 17.64
C VAL A 119 2.95 -6.66 17.92
N LYS A 120 2.91 -7.27 19.11
CA LYS A 120 1.80 -8.14 19.56
C LYS A 120 0.45 -7.42 19.48
N GLN A 121 0.39 -6.15 19.89
CA GLN A 121 -0.85 -5.38 19.89
C GLN A 121 -1.37 -5.13 18.47
N ILE A 122 -0.47 -4.80 17.54
CA ILE A 122 -0.80 -4.62 16.13
C ILE A 122 -1.23 -5.96 15.52
N TYR A 123 -0.50 -7.05 15.81
CA TYR A 123 -0.84 -8.38 15.30
C TYR A 123 -2.23 -8.82 15.77
N LEU A 124 -2.53 -8.76 17.06
CA LEU A 124 -3.81 -9.21 17.61
C LEU A 124 -5.01 -8.47 16.99
N ALA A 125 -4.86 -7.17 16.71
CA ALA A 125 -5.89 -6.41 16.02
C ALA A 125 -6.09 -6.85 14.56
N ASN A 126 -5.09 -7.48 13.93
CA ASN A 126 -5.07 -7.86 12.52
C ASN A 126 -4.91 -9.37 12.30
N LYS A 127 -5.18 -10.21 13.31
CA LYS A 127 -4.88 -11.65 13.28
C LYS A 127 -5.62 -12.40 12.17
N ASP A 128 -6.76 -11.89 11.73
CA ASP A 128 -7.56 -12.47 10.64
C ASP A 128 -7.12 -11.98 9.24
N ASN A 129 -6.09 -11.13 9.17
CA ASN A 129 -5.52 -10.65 7.91
C ASN A 129 -4.37 -11.54 7.46
N LEU A 130 -4.68 -12.49 6.58
CA LEU A 130 -3.74 -13.48 6.07
C LEU A 130 -2.62 -12.86 5.21
N LEU A 131 -2.68 -11.58 4.84
CA LEU A 131 -1.54 -10.87 4.24
C LEU A 131 -0.26 -10.92 5.08
N ILE A 132 -0.40 -11.04 6.41
CA ILE A 132 0.72 -11.23 7.31
C ILE A 132 1.36 -12.61 7.06
N ALA A 133 0.55 -13.67 7.07
CA ALA A 133 0.97 -15.05 6.81
C ALA A 133 1.52 -15.24 5.38
N THR A 134 0.89 -14.64 4.37
CA THR A 134 1.34 -14.66 2.96
C THR A 134 2.75 -14.09 2.81
N ARG A 135 3.11 -13.07 3.60
CA ARG A 135 4.49 -12.55 3.62
C ARG A 135 5.41 -13.39 4.48
N TYR A 136 4.90 -13.97 5.55
CA TYR A 136 5.67 -14.84 6.43
C TYR A 136 6.19 -16.09 5.69
N VAL A 137 5.40 -16.69 4.78
CA VAL A 137 5.89 -17.82 3.97
C VAL A 137 7.04 -17.45 3.03
N VAL A 138 7.04 -16.22 2.48
CA VAL A 138 8.17 -15.71 1.70
C VAL A 138 9.41 -15.54 2.58
N LEU A 139 9.25 -15.12 3.84
CA LEU A 139 10.36 -15.04 4.80
C LEU A 139 10.94 -16.42 5.08
N GLU A 140 10.09 -17.40 5.39
CA GLU A 140 10.53 -18.77 5.60
C GLU A 140 11.28 -19.32 4.38
N GLN A 141 10.82 -19.03 3.16
CA GLN A 141 11.54 -19.42 1.94
C GLN A 141 12.86 -18.67 1.79
N PHE A 142 12.89 -17.37 2.07
CA PHE A 142 14.10 -16.57 2.00
C PHE A 142 15.21 -17.11 2.92
N TYR A 143 14.84 -17.63 4.09
CA TYR A 143 15.77 -18.25 5.05
C TYR A 143 15.94 -19.77 4.87
N GLY A 144 15.42 -20.36 3.78
CA GLY A 144 15.62 -21.77 3.45
C GLY A 144 14.83 -22.77 4.31
N LEU A 145 13.78 -22.33 5.00
CA LEU A 145 12.91 -23.19 5.80
C LEU A 145 11.81 -23.87 4.98
N ARG A 146 11.58 -23.40 3.76
CA ARG A 146 10.60 -23.92 2.80
C ARG A 146 10.94 -23.50 1.36
N ASN A 147 10.25 -24.05 0.37
CA ASN A 147 10.50 -23.80 -1.06
C ASN A 147 9.25 -23.40 -1.88
N ASP A 148 8.10 -23.27 -1.22
CA ASP A 148 6.77 -23.02 -1.81
C ASP A 148 6.20 -21.61 -1.45
N GLY A 149 6.89 -20.84 -0.62
CA GLY A 149 6.43 -19.54 -0.12
C GLY A 149 6.27 -18.46 -1.19
N ASP A 150 7.14 -18.43 -2.20
CA ASP A 150 7.02 -17.52 -3.35
C ASP A 150 5.75 -17.82 -4.15
N ASP A 151 5.48 -19.10 -4.43
CA ASP A 151 4.33 -19.52 -5.23
C ASP A 151 3.02 -19.23 -4.50
N ILE A 152 2.97 -19.48 -3.19
CA ILE A 152 1.82 -19.12 -2.34
C ILE A 152 1.61 -17.60 -2.36
N TYR A 153 2.68 -16.81 -2.25
CA TYR A 153 2.60 -15.35 -2.31
C TYR A 153 2.04 -14.87 -3.66
N MET A 154 2.55 -15.41 -4.76
CA MET A 154 2.10 -15.07 -6.10
C MET A 154 0.61 -15.42 -6.27
N ALA A 155 0.19 -16.63 -5.87
CA ALA A 155 -1.20 -17.06 -5.93
C ALA A 155 -2.15 -16.12 -5.16
N CYS A 156 -1.73 -15.58 -4.01
CA CYS A 156 -2.52 -14.60 -3.26
C CYS A 156 -2.52 -13.21 -3.92
N MET A 157 -1.36 -12.71 -4.38
CA MET A 157 -1.26 -11.36 -4.94
C MET A 157 -1.97 -11.22 -6.29
N GLU A 158 -1.97 -12.28 -7.11
CA GLU A 158 -2.59 -12.31 -8.43
C GLU A 158 -4.12 -12.22 -8.39
N LEU A 159 -4.74 -12.46 -7.24
CA LEU A 159 -6.18 -12.22 -7.05
C LEU A 159 -6.57 -10.75 -7.18
N TYR A 160 -5.61 -9.83 -6.99
CA TYR A 160 -5.85 -8.40 -6.89
C TYR A 160 -5.01 -7.57 -7.88
N CYS A 161 -4.09 -8.19 -8.61
CA CYS A 161 -3.25 -7.50 -9.60
C CYS A 161 -2.73 -8.48 -10.67
N SER A 162 -2.13 -7.93 -11.73
CA SER A 162 -1.52 -8.76 -12.77
C SER A 162 -0.32 -9.55 -12.25
N HIS A 163 -0.02 -10.68 -12.90
CA HIS A 163 1.16 -11.52 -12.63
C HIS A 163 2.45 -10.68 -12.55
N GLU A 164 2.69 -9.80 -13.53
CA GLU A 164 3.88 -8.94 -13.54
C GLU A 164 3.93 -7.97 -12.34
N THR A 165 2.79 -7.45 -11.91
CA THR A 165 2.71 -6.60 -10.72
C THR A 165 2.98 -7.40 -9.45
N ALA A 166 2.41 -8.60 -9.33
CA ALA A 166 2.65 -9.51 -8.22
C ALA A 166 4.14 -9.88 -8.12
N LYS A 167 4.78 -10.20 -9.25
CA LYS A 167 6.21 -10.52 -9.34
C LYS A 167 7.10 -9.36 -8.93
N LYS A 168 6.82 -8.14 -9.42
CA LYS A 168 7.53 -6.92 -8.98
C LYS A 168 7.39 -6.71 -7.46
N ARG A 169 6.20 -6.94 -6.90
CA ARG A 169 5.97 -6.82 -5.43
C ARG A 169 6.75 -7.87 -4.63
N LEU A 170 6.83 -9.10 -5.11
CA LEU A 170 7.63 -10.16 -4.48
C LEU A 170 9.12 -9.79 -4.46
N ILE A 171 9.66 -9.32 -5.60
CA ILE A 171 11.06 -8.88 -5.71
C ILE A 171 11.33 -7.74 -4.73
N ASN A 172 10.49 -6.70 -4.73
CA ASN A 172 10.64 -5.56 -3.82
C ASN A 172 10.56 -6.00 -2.35
N PHE A 173 9.72 -6.97 -2.03
CA PHE A 173 9.65 -7.50 -0.67
C PHE A 173 10.95 -8.23 -0.29
N LYS A 174 11.54 -9.02 -1.19
CA LYS A 174 12.86 -9.64 -0.96
C LYS A 174 13.98 -8.63 -0.81
N ASP A 175 13.94 -7.53 -1.57
CA ASP A 175 14.90 -6.43 -1.41
C ASP A 175 14.74 -5.72 -0.07
N LEU A 176 13.50 -5.56 0.42
CA LEU A 176 13.25 -5.08 1.76
C LEU A 176 13.84 -6.02 2.82
N ILE A 177 13.68 -7.34 2.67
CA ILE A 177 14.27 -8.33 3.59
C ILE A 177 15.78 -8.13 3.66
N ARG A 178 16.47 -8.11 2.52
CA ARG A 178 17.93 -7.86 2.43
C ARG A 178 18.34 -6.53 3.06
N SER A 179 17.55 -5.49 2.81
CA SER A 179 17.79 -4.17 3.39
C SER A 179 17.70 -4.19 4.92
N ILE A 180 16.71 -4.88 5.49
CA ILE A 180 16.56 -4.98 6.94
C ILE A 180 17.66 -5.85 7.54
N GLU A 181 18.09 -6.92 6.87
CA GLU A 181 19.24 -7.73 7.35
C GLU A 181 20.53 -6.92 7.44
N THR A 182 20.74 -6.00 6.49
CA THR A 182 21.98 -5.22 6.43
C THR A 182 21.95 -3.94 7.27
N ARG A 183 20.77 -3.31 7.42
CA ARG A 183 20.64 -1.97 8.04
C ARG A 183 19.71 -1.93 9.25
N GLY A 184 19.04 -3.03 9.57
CA GLY A 184 18.00 -3.08 10.59
C GLY A 184 16.69 -2.40 10.17
N PHE A 185 15.78 -2.26 11.14
CA PHE A 185 14.53 -1.53 10.95
C PHE A 185 14.80 -0.02 10.91
N LEU A 186 14.51 0.59 9.77
CA LEU A 186 14.73 2.02 9.56
C LEU A 186 13.59 2.84 10.19
N ASN A 187 13.93 3.78 11.07
CA ASN A 187 12.96 4.59 11.80
C ASN A 187 12.11 5.52 10.92
N ASN A 188 12.62 5.89 9.74
CA ASN A 188 11.97 6.81 8.80
C ASN A 188 10.86 6.15 7.96
N TYR A 189 10.57 4.88 8.17
CA TYR A 189 9.49 4.17 7.49
C TYR A 189 8.49 3.54 8.48
N PRO A 190 7.77 4.35 9.27
CA PRO A 190 6.81 3.85 10.24
C PRO A 190 5.67 3.06 9.56
N ILE A 191 5.09 2.12 10.29
CA ILE A 191 3.86 1.42 9.89
C ILE A 191 2.67 2.36 10.13
N SER A 192 1.73 2.42 9.20
CA SER A 192 0.51 3.21 9.39
C SER A 192 -0.60 2.31 9.93
N ILE A 193 -1.21 2.73 11.04
CA ILE A 193 -2.33 2.03 11.70
C ILE A 193 -3.42 3.02 12.09
N LEU A 194 -4.64 2.51 12.28
CA LEU A 194 -5.73 3.24 12.93
C LEU A 194 -5.56 3.22 14.45
N ASP A 195 -6.28 4.09 15.17
CA ASP A 195 -6.25 4.19 16.64
C ASP A 195 -6.76 2.94 17.39
N ASN A 196 -7.45 2.05 16.68
CA ASN A 196 -7.83 0.70 17.12
C ASN A 196 -6.80 -0.38 16.72
N TYR A 197 -5.59 0.02 16.33
CA TYR A 197 -4.46 -0.83 15.90
C TYR A 197 -4.66 -1.61 14.60
N LYS A 198 -5.77 -1.40 13.90
CA LYS A 198 -6.00 -1.96 12.57
C LYS A 198 -4.99 -1.38 11.57
N HIS A 199 -4.39 -2.26 10.77
CA HIS A 199 -3.34 -1.95 9.82
C HIS A 199 -3.87 -1.10 8.63
N ILE A 200 -3.05 -0.15 8.16
CA ILE A 200 -3.33 0.68 6.97
C ILE A 200 -2.22 0.52 5.93
N ASP A 201 -0.96 0.58 6.35
CA ASP A 201 0.19 0.37 5.45
C ASP A 201 1.43 -0.10 6.21
N GLY A 202 2.34 -0.78 5.52
CA GLY A 202 3.55 -1.33 6.12
C GLY A 202 3.42 -2.78 6.62
N VAL A 203 2.45 -3.56 6.10
CA VAL A 203 2.27 -4.97 6.49
C VAL A 203 3.53 -5.81 6.21
N HIS A 204 4.30 -5.43 5.20
CA HIS A 204 5.60 -6.04 4.91
C HIS A 204 6.63 -5.83 6.03
N ARG A 205 6.64 -4.65 6.68
CA ARG A 205 7.49 -4.37 7.84
C ARG A 205 6.94 -5.08 9.09
N LEU A 206 5.62 -5.15 9.23
CA LEU A 206 4.98 -5.90 10.32
C LEU A 206 5.36 -7.38 10.26
N SER A 207 5.20 -8.05 9.12
CA SER A 207 5.59 -9.46 8.95
C SER A 207 7.06 -9.71 9.28
N MET A 208 7.94 -8.80 8.86
CA MET A 208 9.36 -8.85 9.23
C MET A 208 9.59 -8.71 10.73
N ALA A 209 8.90 -7.76 11.38
CA ALA A 209 9.03 -7.53 12.82
C ALA A 209 8.56 -8.74 13.62
N ILE A 210 7.47 -9.38 13.20
CA ILE A 210 6.97 -10.63 13.77
C ILE A 210 8.02 -11.74 13.60
N TYR A 211 8.50 -11.98 12.38
CA TYR A 211 9.47 -13.05 12.09
C TYR A 211 10.78 -12.89 12.89
N LYS A 212 11.28 -11.66 13.01
CA LYS A 212 12.50 -11.33 13.75
C LYS A 212 12.29 -11.15 15.26
N LYS A 213 11.08 -11.40 15.77
CA LYS A 213 10.71 -11.25 17.18
C LYS A 213 11.02 -9.85 17.75
N VAL A 214 10.83 -8.82 16.92
CA VAL A 214 10.95 -7.43 17.35
C VAL A 214 9.77 -7.08 18.24
N SER A 215 10.02 -6.57 19.43
CA SER A 215 8.96 -6.25 20.39
C SER A 215 8.22 -4.95 20.08
N LEU A 216 8.93 -3.94 19.55
CA LEU A 216 8.42 -2.59 19.30
C LEU A 216 8.74 -2.13 17.88
N VAL A 217 7.77 -1.53 17.21
CA VAL A 217 7.93 -0.90 15.88
C VAL A 217 7.45 0.54 15.90
N ASN A 218 8.04 1.39 15.07
CA ASN A 218 7.56 2.76 14.91
C ASN A 218 6.29 2.77 14.07
N VAL A 219 5.29 3.53 14.53
CA VAL A 219 4.00 3.65 13.86
C VAL A 219 3.52 5.10 13.79
N ASN A 220 2.74 5.38 12.75
CA ASN A 220 1.86 6.54 12.66
C ASN A 220 0.43 6.07 12.96
N ILE A 221 -0.25 6.73 13.90
CA ILE A 221 -1.61 6.41 14.30
C ILE A 221 -2.58 7.43 13.70
N TYR A 222 -3.51 6.95 12.90
CA TYR A 222 -4.58 7.72 12.27
C TYR A 222 -5.91 7.53 13.01
N PRO A 223 -6.83 8.49 12.95
CA PRO A 223 -8.16 8.31 13.53
C PRO A 223 -8.95 7.22 12.79
N SER A 224 -9.74 6.43 13.53
CA SER A 224 -10.67 5.43 12.94
C SER A 224 -11.93 6.08 12.35
N THR A 225 -11.79 7.11 11.52
CA THR A 225 -12.91 7.80 10.84
C THR A 225 -13.45 7.02 9.65
N MET A 226 -12.68 6.07 9.12
CA MET A 226 -13.08 5.16 8.05
C MET A 226 -12.74 3.72 8.41
N ARG A 227 -13.57 2.77 7.97
CA ARG A 227 -13.31 1.34 8.14
C ARG A 227 -12.19 0.88 7.22
N GLN A 228 -11.50 -0.20 7.57
CA GLN A 228 -10.39 -0.71 6.74
C GLN A 228 -10.85 -1.06 5.33
N GLU A 229 -12.05 -1.62 5.17
CA GLU A 229 -12.63 -1.97 3.87
C GLU A 229 -12.87 -0.73 2.99
N GLU A 230 -13.15 0.42 3.61
CA GLU A 230 -13.34 1.69 2.90
C GLU A 230 -11.99 2.28 2.45
N ILE A 231 -10.97 2.14 3.31
CA ILE A 231 -9.59 2.54 3.03
C ILE A 231 -8.96 1.66 1.95
N HIS A 232 -9.23 0.35 2.00
CA HIS A 232 -8.54 -0.65 1.21
C HIS A 232 -9.33 -1.21 0.03
N GLY A 233 -10.64 -1.07 0.00
CA GLY A 233 -11.47 -1.86 -0.91
C GLY A 233 -11.21 -3.36 -0.74
N LEU A 234 -11.57 -4.14 -1.77
CA LEU A 234 -11.50 -5.61 -1.74
C LEU A 234 -10.07 -6.19 -1.75
N GLY A 235 -9.01 -5.39 -1.96
CA GLY A 235 -7.65 -5.91 -2.21
C GLY A 235 -6.58 -5.53 -1.20
N GLY A 236 -6.93 -4.90 -0.08
CA GLY A 236 -5.95 -4.53 0.95
C GLY A 236 -6.06 -5.31 2.26
N LEU A 237 -7.06 -6.18 2.38
CA LEU A 237 -7.17 -7.21 3.40
C LEU A 237 -7.33 -8.55 2.68
N ILE A 238 -6.84 -9.62 3.30
CA ILE A 238 -7.11 -10.99 2.82
C ILE A 238 -7.63 -11.78 4.01
N HIS A 239 -8.91 -12.13 3.97
CA HIS A 239 -9.53 -13.04 4.93
C HIS A 239 -9.60 -14.46 4.38
N GLU A 240 -9.73 -15.46 5.27
CA GLU A 240 -9.86 -16.87 4.88
C GLU A 240 -10.99 -17.08 3.86
N SER A 241 -12.16 -16.51 4.12
CA SER A 241 -13.34 -16.60 3.25
C SER A 241 -13.12 -16.02 1.85
N GLU A 242 -12.19 -15.08 1.69
CA GLU A 242 -11.85 -14.53 0.38
C GLU A 242 -10.95 -15.44 -0.44
N LEU A 243 -10.09 -16.21 0.24
CA LEU A 243 -9.17 -17.17 -0.37
C LEU A 243 -9.85 -18.50 -0.66
N GLU A 244 -10.92 -18.81 0.07
CA GLU A 244 -11.72 -20.01 -0.14
C GLU A 244 -12.17 -20.08 -1.61
N ASN A 245 -11.81 -21.19 -2.27
CA ASN A 245 -12.05 -21.45 -3.70
C ASN A 245 -11.30 -20.55 -4.70
N LYS A 246 -10.48 -19.59 -4.27
CA LYS A 246 -9.67 -18.74 -5.17
C LYS A 246 -8.20 -19.16 -5.27
N ILE A 247 -7.71 -19.89 -4.26
CA ILE A 247 -6.39 -20.50 -4.28
C ILE A 247 -6.49 -22.01 -4.02
N SER A 248 -5.41 -22.75 -4.24
CA SER A 248 -5.40 -24.18 -3.93
C SER A 248 -5.67 -24.42 -2.44
N ARG A 249 -6.38 -25.51 -2.13
CA ARG A 249 -6.66 -25.92 -0.75
C ARG A 249 -5.37 -26.06 0.06
N GLN A 250 -4.31 -26.59 -0.55
CA GLN A 250 -3.01 -26.74 0.10
C GLN A 250 -2.39 -25.39 0.48
N ASN A 251 -2.48 -24.38 -0.40
CA ASN A 251 -1.96 -23.04 -0.12
C ASN A 251 -2.74 -22.39 1.03
N LEU A 252 -4.08 -22.52 1.04
CA LEU A 252 -4.90 -21.98 2.12
C LEU A 252 -4.56 -22.63 3.47
N LEU A 253 -4.49 -23.96 3.53
CA LEU A 253 -4.12 -24.68 4.76
C LEU A 253 -2.73 -24.26 5.28
N THR A 254 -1.79 -24.06 4.36
CA THR A 254 -0.45 -23.57 4.70
C THR A 254 -0.49 -22.19 5.35
N LEU A 255 -1.27 -21.26 4.80
CA LEU A 255 -1.41 -19.91 5.35
C LEU A 255 -2.04 -19.94 6.75
N LEU A 256 -3.08 -20.76 6.96
CA LEU A 256 -3.72 -20.92 8.26
C LEU A 256 -2.77 -21.51 9.32
N GLN A 257 -1.98 -22.52 8.94
CA GLN A 257 -0.94 -23.09 9.82
C GLN A 257 0.13 -22.06 10.20
N VAL A 258 0.58 -21.26 9.24
CA VAL A 258 1.54 -20.18 9.49
C VAL A 258 0.94 -19.10 10.37
N ASN A 259 -0.33 -18.75 10.17
CA ASN A 259 -1.02 -17.78 11.03
C ASN A 259 -1.13 -18.29 12.48
N ALA A 260 -1.52 -19.55 12.68
CA ALA A 260 -1.58 -20.17 14.00
C ALA A 260 -0.18 -20.24 14.67
N LYS A 261 0.87 -20.52 13.90
CA LYS A 261 2.26 -20.48 14.36
C LYS A 261 2.67 -19.08 14.83
N ILE A 262 2.30 -18.04 14.09
CA ILE A 262 2.54 -16.66 14.49
C ILE A 262 1.81 -16.35 15.81
N GLU A 263 0.54 -16.71 15.93
CA GLU A 263 -0.26 -16.49 17.14
C GLU A 263 0.38 -17.16 18.37
N SER A 264 0.75 -18.44 18.24
CA SER A 264 1.41 -19.21 19.31
C SER A 264 2.73 -18.56 19.77
N SER A 265 3.49 -17.95 18.86
CA SER A 265 4.76 -17.27 19.19
C SER A 265 4.59 -16.06 20.12
N PHE A 266 3.37 -15.51 20.23
CA PHE A 266 3.05 -14.42 21.16
C PHE A 266 2.52 -14.91 22.51
N GLU A 267 2.14 -16.18 22.63
CA GLU A 267 1.70 -16.81 23.88
C GLU A 267 2.91 -17.24 24.72
N GLU A 268 3.98 -17.72 24.08
CA GLU A 268 5.23 -18.17 24.74
C GLU A 268 6.07 -17.04 25.39
N ILE A 269 5.67 -15.77 25.26
CA ILE A 269 6.41 -14.59 25.75
C ILE A 269 5.90 -14.10 27.13
N PHE A 270 4.97 -14.83 27.76
CA PHE A 270 4.40 -14.53 29.09
C PHE A 270 4.41 -15.76 29.99
#